data_AF-A0A7Y6NR79-F1
#
_entry.id   AF-A0A7Y6NR79-F1
#
_cell.length_a   1.000
_cell.length_b   1.000
_cell.length_c   1.000
_cell.angle_alpha   90.00
_cell.angle_beta   90.00
_cell.angle_gamma   90.00
#
_symmetry.space_group_name_H-M   'P 1'
#
loop_
_entity.id
_entity.type
_entity.pdbx_description
1 polymer ?
#
loop_
_entity_poly.entity_id
_entity_poly.type
_entity_poly.pdbx_seq_one_letter_code
_entity_poly.pdbx_strand_id
1 'polypeptide(L)'
;MSGSLPPLARRRSCHTRSGAPAMARGLVLCAGLLSALAPALAADIYRWTDESGRTHLSDVVPERYKRSAQRVDSRQFELSEAERRQGEARAAALRQAAATPASAASAPRGARLGAGGVRSAASGAPTAGSTAPTAEDCSMLQRQYLASQGCFAPCRQANGSINAECAARCPQVVDPSPRCGLPTLQP
;
A
#
# COMPACT_ATOMS: atom_id res chain seq x y z
N MET A 1 -23.11 71.96 14.82
CA MET A 1 -21.82 71.33 14.45
C MET A 1 -22.13 70.19 13.51
N SER A 2 -21.34 70.10 12.43
CA SER A 2 -21.07 68.98 11.53
C SER A 2 -21.82 67.66 11.80
N GLY A 3 -22.34 66.93 10.82
CA GLY A 3 -22.20 67.02 9.38
C GLY A 3 -23.14 66.00 8.75
N SER A 4 -23.72 66.41 7.63
CA SER A 4 -24.59 65.61 6.78
C SER A 4 -23.72 64.89 5.75
N LEU A 5 -23.88 63.58 5.57
CA LEU A 5 -23.50 62.89 4.34
C LEU A 5 -24.63 61.94 3.89
N PRO A 6 -25.13 62.10 2.65
CA PRO A 6 -26.27 61.37 2.09
C PRO A 6 -25.86 60.11 1.27
N PRO A 7 -26.83 59.38 0.69
CA PRO A 7 -26.65 58.03 0.13
C PRO A 7 -26.51 58.01 -1.42
N LEU A 8 -26.30 56.80 -1.94
CA LEU A 8 -26.41 56.35 -3.34
C LEU A 8 -25.42 56.95 -4.36
N ALA A 9 -24.63 56.09 -5.03
CA ALA A 9 -24.43 56.19 -6.48
C ALA A 9 -23.78 54.93 -7.06
N ARG A 10 -24.58 54.22 -7.84
CA ARG A 10 -24.16 53.28 -8.88
C ARG A 10 -23.45 54.09 -9.97
N ARG A 11 -22.23 53.73 -10.38
CA ARG A 11 -21.67 54.16 -11.67
C ARG A 11 -21.10 52.97 -12.43
N ARG A 12 -21.78 52.65 -13.53
CA ARG A 12 -21.19 52.02 -14.71
C ARG A 12 -20.46 53.08 -15.52
N SER A 13 -19.70 52.60 -16.51
CA SER A 13 -19.08 53.32 -17.63
C SER A 13 -17.64 53.73 -17.36
N CYS A 14 -16.71 53.69 -18.31
CA CYS A 14 -16.51 53.03 -19.61
C CYS A 14 -15.33 53.81 -20.19
N HIS A 15 -14.38 53.13 -20.86
CA HIS A 15 -13.45 53.71 -21.83
C HIS A 15 -12.34 54.58 -21.19
N THR A 16 -11.06 54.56 -21.54
CA THR A 16 -10.32 54.12 -22.72
C THR A 16 -8.86 53.91 -22.28
N ARG A 17 -8.15 52.92 -22.82
CA ARG A 17 -6.94 53.24 -23.57
C ARG A 17 -6.68 52.14 -24.59
N SER A 18 -7.05 52.48 -25.82
CA SER A 18 -6.55 51.85 -27.03
C SER A 18 -5.02 51.82 -26.99
N GLY A 19 -4.49 50.60 -27.04
CA GLY A 19 -3.09 50.30 -27.30
C GLY A 19 -3.06 48.97 -28.03
N ALA A 20 -3.46 48.98 -29.30
CA ALA A 20 -3.18 47.89 -30.21
C ALA A 20 -1.83 48.17 -30.91
N PRO A 21 -1.27 47.23 -31.68
CA PRO A 21 -0.80 45.92 -31.26
C PRO A 21 0.62 45.70 -31.82
N ALA A 22 1.58 45.29 -31.02
CA ALA A 22 2.88 44.91 -31.57
C ALA A 22 3.55 43.85 -30.71
N MET A 23 3.76 42.69 -31.33
CA MET A 23 4.83 41.75 -31.00
C MET A 23 4.75 41.05 -29.63
N ALA A 24 4.01 39.95 -29.59
CA ALA A 24 4.44 38.76 -28.83
C ALA A 24 3.67 37.47 -29.20
N ARG A 25 3.03 37.40 -30.39
CA ARG A 25 2.45 36.14 -30.92
C ARG A 25 3.52 35.21 -31.54
N GLY A 26 4.77 35.34 -31.12
CA GLY A 26 5.92 34.61 -31.67
C GLY A 26 6.67 33.74 -30.66
N LEU A 27 6.17 33.59 -29.43
CA LEU A 27 6.91 32.89 -28.36
C LEU A 27 6.05 31.94 -27.52
N VAL A 28 5.09 31.27 -28.16
CA VAL A 28 4.33 30.15 -27.54
C VAL A 28 4.43 28.86 -28.37
N LEU A 29 4.98 28.92 -29.59
CA LEU A 29 5.11 27.76 -30.48
C LEU A 29 6.45 26.99 -30.38
N CYS A 30 7.47 27.52 -29.69
CA CYS A 30 8.79 26.87 -29.60
C CYS A 30 9.00 26.04 -28.32
N ALA A 31 8.20 26.21 -27.26
CA ALA A 31 8.32 25.43 -26.03
C ALA A 31 7.63 24.07 -26.09
N GLY A 32 6.69 23.86 -27.04
CA GLY A 32 5.98 22.58 -27.21
C GLY A 32 6.68 21.58 -28.14
N LEU A 33 7.65 22.01 -28.95
CA LEU A 33 8.29 21.14 -29.96
C LEU A 33 9.53 20.38 -29.44
N LEU A 34 10.08 20.73 -28.27
CA LEU A 34 11.26 20.06 -27.72
C LEU A 34 10.96 18.84 -26.82
N SER A 35 9.69 18.50 -26.60
CA SER A 35 9.30 17.35 -25.77
C SER A 35 9.02 16.06 -26.56
N ALA A 36 9.17 16.07 -27.89
CA ALA A 36 8.70 14.98 -28.76
C ALA A 36 9.74 13.92 -29.15
N LEU A 37 11.03 14.05 -28.80
CA LEU A 37 12.07 13.13 -29.26
C LEU A 37 13.02 12.67 -28.13
N ALA A 38 12.47 12.01 -27.12
CA ALA A 38 13.24 11.01 -26.40
C ALA A 38 12.77 9.64 -26.91
N PRO A 39 13.55 8.91 -27.74
CA PRO A 39 13.27 7.49 -27.91
C PRO A 39 13.41 6.88 -26.51
N ALA A 40 12.30 6.35 -25.99
CA ALA A 40 12.36 5.44 -24.88
C ALA A 40 13.21 4.25 -25.35
N LEU A 41 14.50 4.25 -25.03
CA LEU A 41 15.37 3.10 -25.22
C LEU A 41 14.85 2.03 -24.28
N ALA A 42 13.87 1.24 -24.74
CA ALA A 42 13.51 0.00 -24.10
C ALA A 42 14.77 -0.88 -24.18
N ALA A 43 15.51 -0.95 -23.06
CA ALA A 43 16.67 -1.80 -22.96
C ALA A 43 16.19 -3.26 -23.03
N ASP A 44 16.55 -3.95 -24.11
CA ASP A 44 16.30 -5.38 -24.24
C ASP A 44 17.12 -6.10 -23.15
N ILE A 45 16.45 -6.78 -22.22
CA ILE A 45 17.11 -7.58 -21.18
C ILE A 45 17.28 -9.01 -21.69
N TYR A 46 18.50 -9.53 -21.60
CA TYR A 46 18.84 -10.89 -22.03
C TYR A 46 19.14 -11.77 -20.81
N ARG A 47 18.81 -13.06 -20.94
CA ARG A 47 19.12 -14.12 -19.99
C ARG A 47 20.03 -15.16 -20.63
N TRP A 48 21.12 -15.52 -19.98
CA TRP A 48 21.98 -16.63 -20.41
C TRP A 48 22.53 -17.40 -19.21
N THR A 49 23.04 -18.60 -19.44
CA THR A 49 23.69 -19.42 -18.41
C THR A 49 25.18 -19.53 -18.73
N ASP A 50 26.02 -19.33 -17.73
CA ASP A 50 27.48 -19.46 -17.86
C ASP A 50 27.97 -20.91 -17.70
N GLU A 51 29.28 -21.13 -17.77
CA GLU A 51 29.89 -22.47 -17.66
C GLU A 51 29.75 -23.06 -16.25
N SER A 52 29.54 -22.22 -15.24
CA SER A 52 29.28 -22.66 -13.86
C SER A 52 27.81 -23.00 -13.60
N GLY A 53 26.95 -22.92 -14.63
CA GLY A 53 25.52 -23.15 -14.50
C GLY A 53 24.75 -21.98 -13.90
N ARG A 54 25.36 -20.80 -13.75
CA ARG A 54 24.70 -19.62 -13.18
C ARG A 54 23.96 -18.85 -14.26
N THR A 55 22.72 -18.51 -13.97
CA THR A 55 21.89 -17.67 -14.85
C THR A 55 22.19 -16.20 -14.60
N HIS A 56 22.50 -15.47 -15.66
CA HIS A 56 22.73 -14.03 -15.68
C HIS A 56 21.60 -13.33 -16.42
N LEU A 57 21.23 -12.13 -15.96
CA LEU A 57 20.37 -11.19 -16.66
C LEU A 57 21.12 -9.87 -16.85
N SER A 58 21.22 -9.39 -18.09
CA SER A 58 21.78 -8.06 -18.39
C SER A 58 21.29 -7.55 -19.73
N ASP A 59 21.38 -6.25 -19.91
CA ASP A 59 21.30 -5.54 -21.20
C ASP A 59 22.49 -5.88 -22.13
N VAL A 60 23.68 -6.08 -21.57
CA VAL A 60 24.91 -6.43 -22.30
C VAL A 60 25.23 -7.92 -22.17
N VAL A 61 25.21 -8.64 -23.29
CA VAL A 61 25.60 -10.06 -23.35
C VAL A 61 27.05 -10.18 -23.80
N PRO A 62 27.93 -10.84 -23.02
CA PRO A 62 29.29 -11.15 -23.46
C PRO A 62 29.31 -11.96 -24.77
N GLU A 63 30.26 -11.67 -25.66
CA GLU A 63 30.31 -12.24 -27.03
C GLU A 63 30.14 -13.78 -27.05
N ARG A 64 30.80 -14.47 -26.11
CA ARG A 64 30.77 -15.93 -26.01
C ARG A 64 29.39 -16.53 -25.79
N TYR A 65 28.44 -15.77 -25.24
CA TYR A 65 27.08 -16.24 -24.94
C TYR A 65 26.00 -15.63 -25.83
N LYS A 66 26.34 -14.78 -26.81
CA LYS A 66 25.32 -14.19 -27.70
C LYS A 66 24.46 -15.22 -28.41
N ARG A 67 25.02 -16.39 -28.72
CA ARG A 67 24.29 -17.50 -29.37
C ARG A 67 23.36 -18.27 -28.43
N SER A 68 23.61 -18.24 -27.12
CA SER A 68 22.81 -18.95 -26.10
C SER A 68 21.91 -18.01 -25.30
N ALA A 69 22.11 -16.69 -25.39
CA ALA A 69 21.31 -15.70 -24.71
C ALA A 69 19.89 -15.62 -25.29
N GLN A 70 18.92 -15.59 -24.40
CA GLN A 70 17.51 -15.43 -24.72
C GLN A 70 17.05 -14.04 -24.31
N ARG A 71 16.40 -13.31 -25.21
CA ARG A 71 15.75 -12.07 -24.84
C ARG A 71 14.57 -12.36 -23.92
N VAL A 72 14.52 -11.67 -22.79
CA VAL A 72 13.39 -11.72 -21.86
C VAL A 72 12.31 -10.79 -22.40
N ASP A 73 11.17 -11.35 -22.76
CA ASP A 73 9.99 -10.55 -23.09
C ASP A 73 9.38 -10.02 -21.79
N SER A 74 9.45 -8.71 -21.55
CA SER A 74 8.85 -8.09 -20.37
C SER A 74 7.33 -7.99 -20.45
N ARG A 75 6.75 -8.01 -21.66
CA ARG A 75 5.32 -7.80 -21.87
C ARG A 75 4.47 -8.95 -21.34
N GLN A 76 5.03 -10.16 -21.27
CA GLN A 76 4.35 -11.31 -20.68
C GLN A 76 4.05 -11.14 -19.18
N PHE A 77 4.71 -10.18 -18.51
CA PHE A 77 4.51 -9.86 -17.10
C PHE A 77 3.71 -8.57 -16.89
N GLU A 78 3.30 -7.89 -17.97
CA GLU A 78 2.42 -6.74 -17.86
C GLU A 78 0.99 -7.19 -17.57
N LEU A 79 0.36 -6.55 -16.59
CA LEU A 79 -1.05 -6.78 -16.27
C LEU A 79 -1.92 -6.33 -17.43
N SER A 80 -2.96 -7.11 -17.76
CA SER A 80 -3.97 -6.66 -18.70
C SER A 80 -4.67 -5.39 -18.18
N GLU A 81 -5.23 -4.59 -19.08
CA GLU A 81 -5.96 -3.39 -18.69
C GLU A 81 -7.15 -3.69 -17.78
N ALA A 82 -7.79 -4.86 -17.95
CA ALA A 82 -8.88 -5.32 -17.12
C ALA A 82 -8.42 -5.64 -15.68
N GLU A 83 -7.30 -6.34 -15.52
CA GLU A 83 -6.73 -6.65 -14.21
C GLU A 83 -6.25 -5.39 -13.48
N ARG A 84 -5.61 -4.47 -14.22
CA ARG A 84 -5.21 -3.17 -13.66
C ARG A 84 -6.42 -2.39 -13.16
N ARG A 85 -7.48 -2.27 -13.98
CA ARG A 85 -8.74 -1.61 -13.57
C ARG A 85 -9.38 -2.29 -12.36
N GLN A 86 -9.35 -3.61 -12.30
CA GLN A 86 -9.88 -4.35 -11.15
C GLN A 86 -9.06 -4.07 -9.87
N GLY A 87 -7.73 -4.04 -9.96
CA GLY A 87 -6.84 -3.70 -8.86
C GLY A 87 -7.07 -2.28 -8.35
N GLU A 88 -7.21 -1.32 -9.25
CA GLU A 88 -7.53 0.07 -8.93
C GLU A 88 -8.90 0.20 -8.26
N ALA A 89 -9.92 -0.50 -8.76
CA ALA A 89 -11.26 -0.50 -8.16
C ALA A 89 -11.25 -1.08 -6.73
N ARG A 90 -10.53 -2.20 -6.51
CA ARG A 90 -10.38 -2.79 -5.17
C ARG A 90 -9.62 -1.85 -4.22
N ALA A 91 -8.54 -1.24 -4.68
CA ALA A 91 -7.78 -0.27 -3.89
C ALA A 91 -8.63 0.97 -3.54
N ALA A 92 -9.43 1.47 -4.47
CA ALA A 92 -10.35 2.59 -4.22
C ALA A 92 -11.42 2.23 -3.19
N ALA A 93 -12.03 1.05 -3.30
CA ALA A 93 -13.01 0.56 -2.34
C ALA A 93 -12.42 0.42 -0.93
N LEU A 94 -11.21 -0.14 -0.81
CA LEU A 94 -10.51 -0.26 0.48
C LEU A 94 -10.20 1.12 1.08
N ARG A 95 -9.77 2.09 0.26
CA ARG A 95 -9.54 3.46 0.74
C ARG A 95 -10.83 4.13 1.23
N GLN A 96 -11.94 3.94 0.54
CA GLN A 96 -13.25 4.46 0.97
C GLN A 96 -13.71 3.82 2.28
N ALA A 97 -13.58 2.50 2.39
CA ALA A 97 -13.90 1.78 3.63
C ALA A 97 -13.03 2.24 4.80
N ALA A 98 -11.73 2.46 4.59
CA ALA A 98 -10.81 2.93 5.62
C ALA A 98 -11.00 4.41 6.00
N ALA A 99 -11.45 5.26 5.06
CA ALA A 99 -11.71 6.68 5.30
C ALA A 99 -13.04 6.94 6.04
N THR A 100 -13.92 5.93 6.09
CA THR A 100 -15.13 6.00 6.90
C THR A 100 -14.71 5.81 8.36
N PRO A 101 -14.83 6.81 9.26
CA PRO A 101 -14.49 6.61 10.66
C PRO A 101 -15.39 5.51 11.21
N ALA A 102 -14.79 4.40 11.65
CA ALA A 102 -15.47 3.29 12.31
C ALA A 102 -15.97 3.71 13.70
N SER A 103 -16.86 4.69 13.76
CA SER A 103 -17.62 5.05 14.94
C SER A 103 -18.95 4.29 14.94
N ALA A 104 -18.91 2.97 14.75
CA ALA A 104 -20.09 2.11 14.85
C ALA A 104 -19.79 0.61 15.05
N ALA A 105 -18.55 0.20 15.34
CA ALA A 105 -18.28 -1.19 15.74
C ALA A 105 -18.49 -1.39 17.25
N SER A 106 -19.63 -0.92 17.77
CA SER A 106 -20.19 -1.44 19.01
C SER A 106 -20.97 -2.70 18.65
N ALA A 107 -20.29 -3.85 18.66
CA ALA A 107 -20.97 -5.13 18.55
C ALA A 107 -22.04 -5.23 19.66
N PRO A 108 -23.28 -5.67 19.37
CA PRO A 108 -24.22 -5.98 20.43
C PRO A 108 -23.69 -7.19 21.20
N ARG A 109 -23.25 -6.95 22.44
CA ARG A 109 -23.11 -8.00 23.45
C ARG A 109 -24.49 -8.57 23.72
N GLY A 110 -24.80 -9.74 23.18
CA GLY A 110 -25.93 -10.52 23.66
C GLY A 110 -26.65 -11.33 22.60
N ALA A 111 -26.12 -12.50 22.28
CA ALA A 111 -26.92 -13.67 21.92
C ALA A 111 -26.09 -14.93 22.18
N ARG A 112 -26.13 -15.42 23.43
CA ARG A 112 -25.79 -16.81 23.71
C ARG A 112 -26.94 -17.69 23.22
N LEU A 113 -26.60 -18.84 22.64
CA LEU A 113 -27.22 -20.18 22.73
C LEU A 113 -27.34 -20.84 21.34
N GLY A 114 -26.67 -21.99 21.21
CA GLY A 114 -26.72 -22.85 20.03
C GLY A 114 -25.68 -23.96 20.11
N ALA A 115 -25.84 -24.87 21.06
CA ALA A 115 -25.02 -26.06 21.24
C ALA A 115 -25.09 -26.99 20.02
N GLY A 116 -23.93 -27.33 19.46
CA GLY A 116 -23.77 -28.29 18.37
C GLY A 116 -22.36 -28.87 18.36
N GLY A 117 -21.95 -29.45 19.49
CA GLY A 117 -20.63 -30.07 19.65
C GLY A 117 -20.53 -31.37 18.87
N VAL A 118 -19.82 -31.35 17.74
CA VAL A 118 -19.26 -32.57 17.15
C VAL A 118 -18.00 -32.95 17.93
N ARG A 119 -18.14 -33.99 18.75
CA ARG A 119 -17.05 -34.60 19.50
C ARG A 119 -16.18 -35.41 18.52
N SER A 120 -15.04 -34.85 18.10
CA SER A 120 -13.97 -35.66 17.52
C SER A 120 -13.21 -36.34 18.65
N ALA A 121 -13.32 -37.67 18.69
CA ALA A 121 -12.67 -38.53 19.67
C ALA A 121 -11.15 -38.51 19.51
N ALA A 122 -10.46 -38.46 20.65
CA ALA A 122 -9.02 -38.54 20.79
C ALA A 122 -8.50 -39.96 20.49
N SER A 123 -7.31 -40.03 19.89
CA SER A 123 -6.40 -41.17 19.98
C SER A 123 -4.96 -40.65 20.06
N GLY A 124 -4.27 -40.95 21.16
CA GLY A 124 -2.81 -40.78 21.29
C GLY A 124 -2.36 -40.26 22.66
N ALA A 125 -1.69 -41.10 23.43
CA ALA A 125 -1.15 -40.85 24.77
C ALA A 125 0.00 -39.80 24.81
N PRO A 126 0.31 -39.19 25.98
CA PRO A 126 1.27 -38.09 26.08
C PRO A 126 2.71 -38.59 26.18
N THR A 127 3.54 -38.24 25.21
CA THR A 127 5.01 -38.22 25.39
C THR A 127 5.36 -36.88 26.05
N ALA A 128 5.89 -36.94 27.27
CA ALA A 128 6.47 -35.78 27.93
C ALA A 128 7.69 -35.30 27.14
N GLY A 129 7.59 -34.09 26.59
CA GLY A 129 8.68 -33.42 25.88
C GLY A 129 8.20 -32.68 24.64
N SER A 130 7.76 -31.44 24.83
CA SER A 130 7.26 -30.52 23.77
C SER A 130 5.86 -30.85 23.25
N THR A 131 4.86 -30.75 24.12
CA THR A 131 3.47 -30.62 23.66
C THR A 131 3.36 -29.34 22.87
N ALA A 132 3.06 -29.45 21.57
CA ALA A 132 2.70 -28.29 20.76
C ALA A 132 1.56 -27.54 21.46
N PRO A 133 1.58 -26.20 21.48
CA PRO A 133 0.50 -25.42 22.08
C PRO A 133 -0.84 -25.84 21.47
N THR A 134 -1.86 -25.96 22.31
CA THR A 134 -3.21 -26.27 21.85
C THR A 134 -3.78 -25.12 21.02
N ALA A 135 -4.88 -25.34 20.30
CA ALA A 135 -5.55 -24.28 19.55
C ALA A 135 -5.99 -23.13 20.48
N GLU A 136 -6.43 -23.48 21.69
CA GLU A 136 -6.80 -22.54 22.75
C GLU A 136 -5.59 -21.73 23.22
N ASP A 137 -4.43 -22.36 23.43
CA ASP A 137 -3.18 -21.68 23.80
C ASP A 137 -2.75 -20.69 22.71
N CYS A 138 -2.83 -21.12 21.45
CA CYS A 138 -2.52 -20.27 20.31
C CYS A 138 -3.48 -19.08 20.21
N SER A 139 -4.77 -19.27 20.48
CA SER A 139 -5.73 -18.16 20.53
C SER A 139 -5.42 -17.15 21.64
N MET A 140 -4.91 -17.61 22.78
CA MET A 140 -4.49 -16.78 23.90
C MET A 140 -3.22 -16.00 23.57
N LEU A 141 -2.20 -16.68 23.04
CA LEU A 141 -0.94 -16.07 22.61
C LEU A 141 -1.18 -15.03 21.50
N GLN A 142 -2.05 -15.34 20.54
CA GLN A 142 -2.42 -14.40 19.48
C GLN A 142 -3.08 -13.13 20.05
N ARG A 143 -4.01 -13.28 21.00
CA ARG A 143 -4.64 -12.13 21.67
C ARG A 143 -3.64 -11.28 22.43
N GLN A 144 -2.72 -11.92 23.16
CA GLN A 144 -1.67 -11.20 23.90
C GLN A 144 -0.72 -10.45 22.96
N TYR A 145 -0.34 -11.09 21.86
CA TYR A 145 0.48 -10.47 20.82
C TYR A 145 -0.22 -9.26 20.18
N LEU A 146 -1.48 -9.40 19.76
CA LEU A 146 -2.24 -8.30 19.18
C LEU A 146 -2.45 -7.15 20.18
N ALA A 147 -2.70 -7.47 21.46
CA ALA A 147 -2.78 -6.46 22.52
C ALA A 147 -1.46 -5.70 22.69
N SER A 148 -0.31 -6.39 22.63
CA SER A 148 0.99 -5.72 22.67
C SER A 148 1.23 -4.81 21.46
N GLN A 149 0.87 -5.26 20.25
CA GLN A 149 0.98 -4.44 19.04
C GLN A 149 0.09 -3.20 19.13
N GLY A 150 -1.11 -3.32 19.70
CA GLY A 150 -1.99 -2.19 19.98
C GLY A 150 -1.40 -1.19 20.97
N CYS A 151 -0.68 -1.67 21.99
CA CYS A 151 0.05 -0.81 22.94
C CYS A 151 1.17 -0.03 22.24
N PHE A 152 1.91 -0.68 21.33
CA PHE A 152 3.01 -0.05 20.59
C PHE A 152 2.55 0.82 19.41
N ALA A 153 1.31 0.68 18.95
CA ALA A 153 0.77 1.43 17.81
C ALA A 153 0.96 2.96 17.91
N PRO A 154 0.60 3.64 19.03
CA PRO A 154 0.82 5.09 19.17
C PRO A 154 2.30 5.49 19.30
N CYS A 155 3.19 4.52 19.52
CA CYS A 155 4.60 4.75 19.80
C CYS A 155 5.49 4.69 18.54
N ARG A 156 4.92 4.29 17.40
CA ARG A 156 5.61 4.27 16.11
C ARG A 156 5.74 5.68 15.56
N GLN A 157 6.98 6.10 15.35
CA GLN A 157 7.30 7.38 14.74
C GLN A 157 7.22 7.31 13.20
N ALA A 158 7.24 8.46 12.53
CA ALA A 158 7.18 8.55 11.07
C ALA A 158 8.36 7.84 10.36
N ASN A 159 9.51 7.70 11.03
CA ASN A 159 10.68 6.96 10.52
C ASN A 159 10.61 5.44 10.80
N GLY A 160 9.53 4.94 11.41
CA GLY A 160 9.34 3.53 11.76
C GLY A 160 9.98 3.11 13.09
N SER A 161 10.71 3.98 13.78
CA SER A 161 11.27 3.68 15.10
C SER A 161 10.21 3.67 16.20
N ILE A 162 10.49 2.95 17.29
CA ILE A 162 9.67 2.95 18.52
C ILE A 162 10.35 3.87 19.53
N ASN A 163 9.58 4.75 20.18
CA ASN A 163 10.12 5.60 21.24
C ASN A 163 10.60 4.75 22.45
N ALA A 164 11.66 5.19 23.12
CA ALA A 164 12.22 4.46 24.27
C ALA A 164 11.24 4.40 25.45
N GLU A 165 10.40 5.42 25.63
CA GLU A 165 9.40 5.45 26.69
C GLU A 165 8.38 4.31 26.57
N CYS A 166 7.91 3.99 25.36
CA CYS A 166 6.98 2.87 25.21
C CYS A 166 7.65 1.52 25.31
N ALA A 167 8.94 1.40 24.96
CA ALA A 167 9.67 0.16 25.21
C ALA A 167 9.68 -0.22 26.70
N ALA A 168 9.61 0.75 27.61
CA ALA A 168 9.50 0.51 29.05
C ALA A 168 8.06 0.22 29.52
N ARG A 169 7.03 0.65 28.77
CA ARG A 169 5.61 0.58 29.18
C ARG A 169 4.81 -0.54 28.53
N CYS A 170 5.15 -0.90 27.30
CA CYS A 170 4.44 -1.92 26.54
C CYS A 170 5.17 -3.26 26.60
N PRO A 171 4.47 -4.37 26.89
CA PRO A 171 5.11 -5.68 26.97
C PRO A 171 5.51 -6.16 25.58
N GLN A 172 6.78 -6.54 25.39
CA GLN A 172 7.22 -7.17 24.16
C GLN A 172 6.80 -8.64 24.16
N VAL A 173 5.85 -8.98 23.30
CA VAL A 173 5.39 -10.36 23.11
C VAL A 173 5.97 -10.89 21.80
N VAL A 174 6.59 -12.07 21.84
CA VAL A 174 7.15 -12.73 20.66
C VAL A 174 6.01 -13.13 19.72
N ASP A 175 6.24 -12.99 18.40
CA ASP A 175 5.28 -13.44 17.38
C ASP A 175 4.97 -14.93 17.56
N PRO A 176 3.70 -15.31 17.79
CA PRO A 176 3.32 -16.70 17.97
C PRO A 176 3.23 -17.49 16.65
N SER A 177 3.28 -16.82 15.48
CA SER A 177 3.13 -17.45 14.15
C SER A 177 4.04 -18.66 13.90
N PRO A 178 5.33 -18.68 14.31
CA PRO A 178 6.19 -19.85 14.15
C PRO A 178 5.72 -21.09 14.92
N ARG A 179 4.92 -20.91 15.99
CA ARG A 179 4.40 -22.00 16.82
C ARG A 179 2.92 -22.30 16.57
N CYS A 180 2.16 -21.31 16.13
CA CYS A 180 0.70 -21.35 16.03
C CYS A 180 0.16 -21.25 14.60
N GLY A 181 0.99 -20.94 13.62
CA GLY A 181 0.55 -20.67 12.25
C GLY A 181 -0.10 -19.29 12.10
N LEU A 182 -0.52 -18.95 10.87
CA LEU A 182 -1.22 -17.70 10.60
C LEU A 182 -2.63 -17.74 11.21
N PRO A 183 -3.10 -16.62 11.80
CA PRO A 183 -4.47 -16.54 12.27
C PRO A 183 -5.42 -16.75 11.09
N THR A 184 -6.33 -17.72 11.22
CA THR A 184 -7.43 -17.87 10.27
C THR A 184 -8.36 -16.68 10.44
N LEU A 185 -8.52 -15.89 9.39
CA LEU A 185 -9.55 -14.85 9.35
C LEU A 185 -10.90 -15.58 9.45
N GLN A 186 -11.53 -15.53 10.62
CA GLN A 186 -12.90 -16.02 10.75
C GLN A 186 -13.80 -15.15 9.85
N PRO A 187 -14.66 -15.76 9.02
CA PRO A 187 -15.49 -15.06 8.05
C PRO A 187 -16.51 -14.12 8.69
#